data_AF-A0A927SND7-F1
#
_entry.id   AF-A0A927SND7-F1
#
_cell.length_a   1.000
_cell.length_b   1.000
_cell.length_c   1.000
_cell.angle_alpha   90.00
_cell.angle_beta   90.00
_cell.angle_gamma   90.00
#
_symmetry.space_group_name_H-M   'P 1'
#
loop_
_entity.id
_entity.type
_entity.pdbx_description
1 polymer ?
#
loop_
_entity_poly.entity_id
_entity_poly.type
_entity_poly.pdbx_seq_one_letter_code
_entity_poly.pdbx_strand_id
1 'polypeptide(L)'
;MGKMMSEVNDILDKLKIESYNNEYYWRAREIQFLLDNCTWKKLQTAIMRIKKNCERQNLDISKDIIPTATTINDGNTRQVVEDFYLSNIMTYQIFYQFNNSSQKTKFKKTKAKPLKISTTPTKLSAKHYILSVCISFIIVCLIMVLSVFYIPLKPLQYFRDLYISTAMTTHTHQWLATWFFSEETINEVMGKVPEDFKENSESINFYVEEDTIEVFDVSGTTYSGKLLKISNPSKVEIAISSQYGTIGEFLQKIVENNNAVAGINGSGFVDYNGHGKAAYPVGILIKDGEFLFVPDAKEFDIVGFDEADNLIVGTYTMAQLKELKIRDAVEPFYKLTVNGKNRISEGNGGYGLHPRTAIGQTAKGEVLMLVIDGRQPLHSVGATMKDCQDILVSYGAINSAALDGGSSSIMYYEGAIQTKPSNGTTYGRYLPSAWVVYE
;
A
#
# COMPACT_ATOMS: atom_id res chain seq x y z
N MET A 1 -8.69 68.06 -36.75
CA MET A 1 -7.93 66.80 -36.56
C MET A 1 -6.53 67.08 -35.97
N GLY A 2 -5.65 67.82 -36.66
CA GLY A 2 -4.22 67.97 -36.28
C GLY A 2 -3.91 68.58 -34.91
N LYS A 3 -4.64 69.63 -34.49
CA LYS A 3 -4.42 70.27 -33.16
C LYS A 3 -4.77 69.35 -31.98
N MET A 4 -5.83 68.56 -32.11
CA MET A 4 -6.27 67.62 -31.08
C MET A 4 -5.35 66.39 -30.99
N MET A 5 -4.87 65.87 -32.14
CA MET A 5 -3.83 64.84 -32.17
C MET A 5 -2.58 65.28 -31.41
N SER A 6 -2.13 66.52 -31.63
CA SER A 6 -0.95 67.08 -30.96
C SER A 6 -1.15 67.23 -29.44
N GLU A 7 -2.31 67.72 -28.99
CA GLU A 7 -2.63 67.87 -27.56
C GLU A 7 -2.77 66.51 -26.86
N VAL A 8 -3.37 65.50 -27.51
CA VAL A 8 -3.50 64.14 -26.95
C VAL A 8 -2.14 63.45 -26.87
N ASN A 9 -1.31 63.54 -27.92
CA ASN A 9 0.03 62.94 -27.90
C ASN A 9 0.92 63.53 -26.80
N ASP A 10 0.88 64.85 -26.55
CA ASP A 10 1.66 65.49 -25.47
C ASP A 10 1.18 65.10 -24.06
N ILE A 11 -0.08 64.66 -23.91
CA ILE A 11 -0.62 64.12 -22.65
C ILE A 11 -0.21 62.65 -22.49
N LEU A 12 -0.33 61.85 -23.56
CA LEU A 12 -0.02 60.43 -23.56
C LEU A 12 1.47 60.14 -23.42
N ASP A 13 2.34 61.01 -23.97
CA ASP A 13 3.79 60.90 -23.81
C ASP A 13 4.24 61.02 -22.34
N LYS A 14 3.46 61.72 -21.51
CA LYS A 14 3.72 61.89 -20.07
C LYS A 14 3.23 60.73 -19.21
N LEU A 15 2.50 59.76 -19.79
CA LEU A 15 1.84 58.64 -19.09
C LEU A 15 2.35 57.26 -19.55
N LYS A 16 3.53 57.19 -20.18
CA LYS A 16 4.10 55.93 -20.69
C LYS A 16 4.29 54.92 -19.57
N ILE A 17 3.65 53.74 -19.67
CA ILE A 17 3.67 52.74 -18.59
C ILE A 17 4.22 51.38 -19.01
N GLU A 18 4.18 50.96 -20.28
CA GLU A 18 4.87 49.73 -20.73
C GLU A 18 4.94 49.67 -22.27
N SER A 19 6.00 49.07 -22.82
CA SER A 19 6.18 48.83 -24.26
C SER A 19 5.94 47.36 -24.61
N TYR A 20 5.11 47.09 -25.62
CA TYR A 20 4.96 45.74 -26.19
C TYR A 20 5.15 45.84 -27.71
N ASN A 21 6.10 45.09 -28.27
CA ASN A 21 6.44 45.11 -29.71
C ASN A 21 6.67 46.52 -30.31
N ASN A 22 7.42 47.39 -29.62
CA ASN A 22 7.68 48.78 -30.02
C ASN A 22 6.45 49.71 -30.12
N GLU A 23 5.28 49.27 -29.65
CA GLU A 23 4.07 50.09 -29.54
C GLU A 23 3.74 50.39 -28.07
N TYR A 24 3.24 51.60 -27.82
CA TYR A 24 2.86 52.05 -26.48
C TYR A 24 1.36 51.86 -26.26
N TYR A 25 1.02 51.35 -25.08
CA TYR A 25 -0.34 51.15 -24.62
C TYR A 25 -0.61 51.92 -23.33
N TRP A 26 -1.85 52.37 -23.16
CA TRP A 26 -2.29 53.09 -21.96
C TRP A 26 -3.45 52.38 -21.29
N ARG A 27 -3.48 52.36 -19.96
CA ARG A 27 -4.60 51.76 -19.22
C ARG A 27 -5.83 52.63 -19.34
N ALA A 28 -6.98 52.01 -19.63
CA ALA A 28 -8.25 52.70 -19.77
C ALA A 28 -8.63 53.48 -18.50
N ARG A 29 -8.34 52.96 -17.31
CA ARG A 29 -8.61 53.68 -16.04
C ARG A 29 -7.78 54.95 -15.89
N GLU A 30 -6.57 55.00 -16.42
CA GLU A 30 -5.74 56.20 -16.38
C GLU A 30 -6.25 57.25 -17.37
N ILE A 31 -6.68 56.79 -18.54
CA ILE A 31 -7.37 57.63 -19.52
C ILE A 31 -8.68 58.19 -18.94
N GLN A 32 -9.41 57.40 -18.13
CA GLN A 32 -10.63 57.86 -17.45
C GLN A 32 -10.35 59.10 -16.58
N PHE A 33 -9.23 59.14 -15.86
CA PHE A 33 -8.89 60.28 -14.99
C PHE A 33 -8.58 61.57 -15.77
N LEU A 34 -8.22 61.46 -17.05
CA LEU A 34 -7.97 62.61 -17.94
C LEU A 34 -9.25 63.21 -18.51
N LEU A 35 -10.34 62.44 -18.53
CA LEU A 35 -11.64 62.85 -19.04
C LEU A 35 -12.50 63.40 -17.89
N ASP A 36 -12.70 64.72 -17.86
CA ASP A 36 -13.53 65.36 -16.83
C ASP A 36 -14.98 64.81 -16.85
N ASN A 37 -15.54 64.55 -15.67
CA ASN A 37 -16.89 63.98 -15.49
C ASN A 37 -17.15 62.62 -16.16
N CYS A 38 -16.11 61.85 -16.49
CA CYS A 38 -16.22 60.50 -17.02
C CYS A 38 -16.19 59.43 -15.92
N THR A 39 -17.27 58.67 -15.77
CA THR A 39 -17.31 57.49 -14.90
C THR A 39 -16.78 56.25 -15.63
N TRP A 40 -16.29 55.26 -14.89
CA TRP A 40 -15.78 54.00 -15.47
C TRP A 40 -16.79 53.34 -16.41
N LYS A 41 -18.06 53.30 -16.00
CA LYS A 41 -19.16 52.75 -16.80
C LYS A 41 -19.38 53.52 -18.12
N LYS A 42 -19.22 54.85 -18.10
CA LYS A 42 -19.31 55.68 -19.32
C LYS A 42 -18.16 55.39 -20.27
N LEU A 43 -16.94 55.27 -19.76
CA LEU A 43 -15.77 54.94 -20.57
C LEU A 43 -15.89 53.52 -21.17
N GLN A 44 -16.25 52.52 -20.38
CA GLN A 44 -16.45 51.15 -20.85
C GLN A 44 -17.51 51.09 -21.96
N THR A 45 -18.60 51.83 -21.80
CA THR A 45 -19.65 51.93 -22.84
C THR A 45 -19.11 52.56 -24.14
N ALA A 46 -18.26 53.58 -24.04
CA ALA A 46 -17.63 54.20 -25.20
C ALA A 46 -16.68 53.23 -25.93
N ILE A 47 -15.81 52.53 -25.20
CA ILE A 47 -14.90 51.51 -25.74
C ILE A 47 -15.69 50.43 -26.47
N MET A 48 -16.74 49.88 -25.84
CA MET A 48 -17.57 48.84 -26.45
C MET A 48 -18.35 49.34 -27.68
N ARG A 49 -18.77 50.61 -27.67
CA ARG A 49 -19.45 51.23 -28.83
C ARG A 49 -18.50 51.40 -30.02
N ILE A 50 -17.27 51.84 -29.78
CA ILE A 50 -16.24 51.93 -30.83
C ILE A 50 -15.94 50.53 -31.36
N LYS A 51 -15.75 49.55 -30.47
CA LYS A 51 -15.51 48.16 -30.84
C LYS A 51 -16.58 47.61 -31.78
N LYS A 52 -17.85 47.75 -31.39
CA LYS A 52 -19.00 47.33 -32.20
C LYS A 52 -19.12 48.07 -33.53
N ASN A 53 -18.68 49.32 -33.62
CA ASN A 53 -18.72 50.09 -34.86
C ASN A 53 -17.61 49.65 -35.84
N CYS A 54 -16.40 49.37 -35.33
CA CYS A 54 -15.29 48.82 -36.11
C CYS A 54 -15.60 47.40 -36.61
N GLU A 55 -16.19 46.55 -35.76
CA GLU A 55 -16.64 45.20 -36.15
C GLU A 55 -17.67 45.24 -37.29
N ARG A 56 -18.61 46.21 -37.26
CA ARG A 56 -19.59 46.42 -38.36
C ARG A 56 -18.95 46.86 -39.68
N GLN A 57 -17.77 47.47 -39.61
CA GLN A 57 -16.98 47.89 -40.78
C GLN A 57 -15.91 46.87 -41.17
N ASN A 58 -15.93 45.68 -40.54
CA ASN A 58 -14.97 44.59 -40.76
C ASN A 58 -13.49 44.98 -40.49
N LEU A 59 -13.28 45.91 -39.56
CA LEU A 59 -11.95 46.35 -39.13
C LEU A 59 -11.47 45.52 -37.93
N ASP A 60 -10.29 44.90 -38.03
CA ASP A 60 -9.64 44.20 -36.92
C ASP A 60 -8.97 45.19 -35.96
N ILE A 61 -9.49 45.22 -34.72
CA ILE A 61 -9.06 46.09 -33.63
C ILE A 61 -8.61 45.28 -32.40
N SER A 62 -8.36 43.97 -32.57
CA SER A 62 -7.92 43.08 -31.48
C SER A 62 -6.60 43.53 -30.83
N LYS A 63 -5.77 44.23 -31.61
CA LYS A 63 -4.47 44.83 -31.22
C LYS A 63 -4.62 46.19 -30.57
N ASP A 64 -5.79 46.81 -30.68
CA ASP A 64 -6.06 48.18 -30.21
C ASP A 64 -6.79 48.22 -28.86
N ILE A 65 -7.49 47.15 -28.49
CA ILE A 65 -8.15 46.97 -27.19
C ILE A 65 -7.75 45.59 -26.65
N ILE A 66 -6.85 45.58 -25.68
CA ILE A 66 -6.38 44.35 -25.04
C ILE A 66 -7.05 44.23 -23.66
N PRO A 67 -7.93 43.23 -23.44
CA PRO A 67 -8.56 43.01 -22.14
C PRO A 67 -7.52 42.67 -21.07
N THR A 68 -7.68 43.24 -19.88
CA THR A 68 -6.83 42.94 -18.72
C THR A 68 -7.67 42.99 -17.43
N ALA A 69 -7.06 42.71 -16.28
CA ALA A 69 -7.72 42.79 -14.99
C ALA A 69 -6.81 43.54 -13.99
N THR A 70 -7.41 44.36 -13.13
CA THR A 70 -6.68 45.09 -12.10
C THR A 70 -7.34 44.89 -10.74
N THR A 71 -6.56 45.04 -9.67
CA THR A 71 -7.09 44.92 -8.30
C THR A 71 -7.33 46.32 -7.75
N ILE A 72 -8.59 46.64 -7.43
CA ILE A 72 -8.95 47.87 -6.72
C ILE A 72 -9.14 47.60 -5.23
N ASN A 73 -8.77 48.57 -4.40
CA ASN A 73 -8.89 48.49 -2.95
C ASN A 73 -9.85 49.59 -2.46
N ASP A 74 -11.06 49.20 -2.07
CA ASP A 74 -12.12 50.12 -1.62
C ASP A 74 -12.14 50.28 -0.10
N GLY A 75 -10.96 50.32 0.52
CA GLY A 75 -10.78 50.48 1.96
C GLY A 75 -11.04 49.22 2.81
N ASN A 76 -11.99 48.36 2.43
CA ASN A 76 -12.33 47.15 3.22
C ASN A 76 -12.20 45.81 2.46
N THR A 77 -12.16 45.80 1.13
CA THR A 77 -11.93 44.56 0.35
C THR A 77 -11.11 44.83 -0.91
N ARG A 78 -10.29 43.85 -1.31
CA ARG A 78 -9.60 43.84 -2.60
C ARG A 78 -10.45 43.09 -3.61
N GLN A 79 -10.84 43.76 -4.68
CA GLN A 79 -11.62 43.15 -5.76
C GLN A 79 -10.86 43.21 -7.07
N VAL A 80 -10.84 42.08 -7.78
CA VAL A 80 -10.31 41.99 -9.15
C VAL A 80 -11.41 42.46 -10.10
N VAL A 81 -11.13 43.51 -10.87
CA VAL A 81 -12.08 44.13 -11.80
C VAL A 81 -11.50 44.18 -13.20
N GLU A 82 -12.36 44.07 -14.21
CA GLU A 82 -12.02 44.15 -15.63
C GLU A 82 -11.42 45.52 -15.98
N ASP A 83 -10.40 45.56 -16.82
CA ASP A 83 -9.73 46.77 -17.32
C ASP A 83 -9.25 46.54 -18.77
N PHE A 84 -8.74 47.58 -19.44
CA PHE A 84 -8.29 47.47 -20.84
C PHE A 84 -6.99 48.24 -21.05
N TYR A 85 -6.10 47.68 -21.86
CA TYR A 85 -5.02 48.44 -22.51
C TYR A 85 -5.49 48.94 -23.87
N LEU A 86 -5.23 50.21 -24.15
CA LEU A 86 -5.68 50.92 -25.33
C LEU A 86 -4.48 51.40 -26.15
N SER A 87 -4.50 51.18 -27.45
CA SER A 87 -3.50 51.75 -28.38
C SER A 87 -3.66 53.26 -28.52
N ASN A 88 -2.69 53.90 -29.18
CA ASN A 88 -2.75 55.35 -29.45
C ASN A 88 -3.98 55.72 -30.29
N ILE A 89 -4.24 54.92 -31.34
CA ILE A 89 -5.38 55.11 -32.24
C ILE A 89 -6.71 54.99 -31.48
N MET A 90 -6.83 53.96 -30.63
CA MET A 90 -8.04 53.76 -29.83
C MET A 90 -8.26 54.87 -28.81
N THR A 91 -7.17 55.31 -28.18
CA THR A 91 -7.21 56.44 -27.25
C THR A 91 -7.71 57.69 -27.96
N TYR A 92 -7.17 58.02 -29.14
CA TYR A 92 -7.63 59.15 -29.93
C TYR A 92 -9.13 59.09 -30.27
N GLN A 93 -9.65 57.92 -30.67
CA GLN A 93 -11.08 57.74 -30.97
C GLN A 93 -11.97 57.99 -29.76
N ILE A 94 -11.56 57.53 -28.58
CA ILE A 94 -12.26 57.79 -27.32
C ILE A 94 -12.26 59.30 -27.03
N PHE A 95 -11.11 59.96 -27.11
CA PHE A 95 -11.01 61.40 -26.90
C PHE A 95 -11.87 62.20 -27.88
N TYR A 96 -11.90 61.81 -29.17
CA TYR A 96 -12.76 62.42 -30.18
C TYR A 96 -14.25 62.28 -29.85
N GLN A 97 -14.68 61.08 -29.43
CA GLN A 97 -16.08 60.81 -29.08
C GLN A 97 -16.56 61.63 -27.88
N PHE A 98 -15.72 61.78 -26.85
CA PHE A 98 -16.06 62.57 -25.67
C PHE A 98 -16.09 64.08 -25.95
N ASN A 99 -15.23 64.58 -26.86
CA ASN A 99 -15.16 66.00 -27.20
C ASN A 99 -16.29 66.47 -28.14
N ASN A 100 -16.86 65.55 -28.95
CA ASN A 100 -17.97 65.84 -29.88
C ASN A 100 -19.38 65.57 -29.32
N SER A 101 -19.49 65.03 -28.10
CA SER A 101 -20.80 64.95 -27.41
C SER A 101 -21.17 66.32 -26.83
N SER A 102 -22.46 66.65 -26.71
CA SER A 102 -22.98 67.98 -26.29
C SER A 102 -22.56 68.49 -24.89
N GLN A 103 -21.58 67.85 -24.24
CA GLN A 103 -20.87 68.36 -23.07
C GLN A 103 -19.42 68.67 -23.47
N LYS A 104 -19.10 69.95 -23.70
CA LYS A 104 -17.72 70.43 -23.88
C LYS A 104 -16.91 70.08 -22.63
N THR A 105 -16.17 68.98 -22.70
CA THR A 105 -15.35 68.50 -21.58
C THR A 105 -14.03 69.25 -21.60
N LYS A 106 -13.75 70.09 -20.59
CA LYS A 106 -12.46 70.78 -20.45
C LYS A 106 -11.40 69.77 -20.02
N PHE A 107 -10.26 69.73 -20.70
CA PHE A 107 -9.13 68.88 -20.31
C PHE A 107 -8.45 69.46 -19.05
N LYS A 108 -8.27 68.64 -18.00
CA LYS A 108 -7.50 69.03 -16.82
C LYS A 108 -6.02 69.17 -17.18
N LYS A 109 -5.47 70.38 -17.08
CA LYS A 109 -4.03 70.67 -17.25
C LYS A 109 -3.17 70.35 -16.01
N THR A 110 -3.73 69.75 -14.97
CA THR A 110 -3.04 69.50 -13.71
C THR A 110 -2.43 68.10 -13.67
N LYS A 111 -1.12 68.05 -13.35
CA LYS A 111 -0.28 66.86 -13.14
C LYS A 111 -1.09 65.70 -12.53
N ALA A 112 -1.34 64.65 -13.30
CA ALA A 112 -1.62 63.35 -12.70
C ALA A 112 -0.40 63.01 -11.83
N LYS A 113 -0.59 62.87 -10.52
CA LYS A 113 0.45 62.29 -9.66
C LYS A 113 0.67 60.87 -10.20
N PRO A 114 1.90 60.48 -10.59
CA PRO A 114 2.15 59.09 -10.95
C PRO A 114 1.69 58.25 -9.77
N LEU A 115 0.82 57.28 -10.03
CA LEU A 115 0.53 56.23 -9.06
C LEU A 115 1.90 55.66 -8.65
N LYS A 116 2.27 55.80 -7.37
CA LYS A 116 3.48 55.17 -6.86
C LYS A 116 3.29 53.68 -7.05
N ILE A 117 3.91 53.12 -8.08
CA ILE A 117 4.13 51.69 -8.19
C ILE A 117 5.06 51.37 -7.02
N SER A 118 4.49 50.80 -5.98
CA SER A 118 5.26 50.07 -4.98
C SER A 118 5.83 48.84 -5.67
N THR A 119 6.96 48.99 -6.36
CA THR A 119 7.87 47.87 -6.61
C THR A 119 8.56 47.52 -5.29
N THR A 120 7.78 47.08 -4.30
CA THR A 120 8.37 46.15 -3.34
C THR A 120 8.63 44.88 -4.14
N PRO A 121 9.89 44.47 -4.41
CA PRO A 121 10.10 43.07 -4.72
C PRO A 121 9.40 42.33 -3.60
N THR A 122 8.53 41.38 -3.93
CA THR A 122 7.97 40.48 -2.95
C THR A 122 9.16 39.79 -2.29
N LYS A 123 9.69 40.37 -1.20
CA LYS A 123 10.52 39.63 -0.26
C LYS A 123 9.59 38.49 0.13
N LEU A 124 9.87 37.27 -0.34
CA LEU A 124 9.22 36.08 0.18
C LEU A 124 9.34 36.24 1.69
N SER A 125 8.18 36.41 2.35
CA SER A 125 8.12 36.60 3.80
C SER A 125 9.02 35.54 4.41
N ALA A 126 9.87 35.89 5.39
CA ALA A 126 10.82 34.95 5.99
C ALA A 126 10.16 33.62 6.38
N LYS A 127 8.84 33.62 6.65
CA LYS A 127 8.01 32.44 6.85
C LYS A 127 7.96 31.47 5.65
N HIS A 128 7.88 31.94 4.41
CA HIS A 128 7.92 31.09 3.21
C HIS A 128 9.30 30.52 2.94
N TYR A 129 10.37 31.29 3.22
CA TYR A 129 11.74 30.79 3.12
C TYR A 129 12.02 29.72 4.19
N ILE A 130 11.63 29.99 5.45
CA ILE A 130 11.72 29.02 6.55
C ILE A 130 10.87 27.78 6.23
N LEU A 131 9.65 27.94 5.72
CA LEU A 131 8.80 26.82 5.31
C LEU A 131 9.44 26.01 4.18
N SER A 132 10.04 26.64 3.17
CA SER A 132 10.75 25.91 2.11
C SER A 132 11.97 25.16 2.64
N VAL A 133 12.72 25.74 3.57
CA VAL A 133 13.88 25.08 4.21
C VAL A 133 13.42 23.90 5.05
N CYS A 134 12.33 24.04 5.81
CA CYS A 134 11.75 22.92 6.57
C CYS A 134 11.25 21.81 5.65
N ILE A 135 10.58 22.13 4.54
CA ILE A 135 10.12 21.14 3.56
C ILE A 135 11.32 20.43 2.91
N SER A 136 12.34 21.17 2.47
CA SER A 136 13.56 20.58 1.93
C SER A 136 14.29 19.70 2.94
N PHE A 137 14.34 20.11 4.21
CA PHE A 137 14.93 19.31 5.29
C PHE A 137 14.16 18.01 5.52
N ILE A 138 12.82 18.06 5.52
CA ILE A 138 11.97 16.87 5.61
C ILE A 138 12.19 15.94 4.42
N ILE A 139 12.29 16.48 3.21
CA ILE A 139 12.57 15.69 1.99
C ILE A 139 13.94 15.03 2.08
N VAL A 140 14.98 15.74 2.53
CA VAL A 140 16.33 15.18 2.70
C VAL A 140 16.33 14.10 3.79
N CYS A 141 15.63 14.32 4.91
CA CYS A 141 15.49 13.30 5.95
C CYS A 141 14.73 12.07 5.44
N LEU A 142 13.69 12.27 4.63
CA LEU A 142 12.94 11.17 4.01
C LEU A 142 13.83 10.39 3.03
N ILE A 143 14.59 11.08 2.18
CA ILE A 143 15.56 10.44 1.27
C ILE A 143 16.62 9.69 2.07
N MET A 144 17.10 10.25 3.18
CA MET A 144 18.08 9.58 4.05
C MET A 144 17.50 8.31 4.66
N VAL A 145 16.28 8.36 5.21
CA VAL A 145 15.58 7.17 5.75
C VAL A 145 15.28 6.14 4.65
N LEU A 146 14.91 6.58 3.44
CA LEU A 146 14.69 5.67 2.32
C LEU A 146 16.01 5.04 1.84
N SER A 147 17.10 5.79 1.84
CA SER A 147 18.43 5.30 1.45
C SER A 147 18.96 4.23 2.40
N VAL A 148 18.58 4.29 3.68
CA VAL A 148 18.92 3.30 4.71
C VAL A 148 18.40 1.90 4.35
N PHE A 149 17.28 1.80 3.64
CA PHE A 149 16.75 0.51 3.18
C PHE A 149 17.59 -0.14 2.05
N TYR A 150 18.42 0.61 1.31
CA TYR A 150 19.29 0.04 0.26
C TYR A 150 20.69 -0.33 0.75
N ILE A 151 21.00 -0.07 2.03
CA ILE A 151 22.31 -0.38 2.59
C ILE A 151 22.37 -1.88 2.91
N PRO A 152 23.43 -2.61 2.50
CA PRO A 152 23.56 -4.04 2.73
C PRO A 152 24.01 -4.39 4.16
N LEU A 153 23.50 -3.68 5.16
CA LEU A 153 23.72 -3.98 6.58
C LEU A 153 22.58 -4.86 7.10
N LYS A 154 22.90 -6.01 7.70
CA LYS A 154 21.90 -7.00 8.16
C LYS A 154 20.73 -6.43 9.00
N PRO A 155 20.95 -5.53 9.97
CA PRO A 155 19.83 -4.94 10.73
C PRO A 155 18.91 -4.08 9.87
N LEU A 156 19.45 -3.41 8.84
CA LEU A 156 18.67 -2.56 7.93
C LEU A 156 17.94 -3.38 6.86
N GLN A 157 18.59 -4.43 6.36
CA GLN A 157 17.97 -5.43 5.49
C GLN A 157 16.75 -6.07 6.17
N TYR A 158 16.82 -6.35 7.48
CA TYR A 158 15.65 -6.84 8.22
C TYR A 158 14.43 -5.91 8.11
N PHE A 159 14.60 -4.60 8.33
CA PHE A 159 13.49 -3.64 8.23
C PHE A 159 13.00 -3.49 6.79
N ARG A 160 13.92 -3.51 5.80
CA ARG A 160 13.58 -3.50 4.38
C ARG A 160 12.72 -4.71 4.04
N ASP A 161 13.20 -5.91 4.36
CA ASP A 161 12.57 -7.16 3.99
C ASP A 161 11.20 -7.29 4.69
N LEU A 162 11.11 -6.88 5.95
CA LEU A 162 9.84 -6.79 6.68
C LEU A 162 8.84 -5.84 5.99
N TYR A 163 9.29 -4.66 5.55
CA TYR A 163 8.45 -3.71 4.83
C TYR A 163 7.97 -4.30 3.49
N ILE A 164 8.89 -4.86 2.69
CA ILE A 164 8.58 -5.48 1.40
C ILE A 164 7.58 -6.62 1.59
N SER A 165 7.87 -7.59 2.47
CA SER A 165 6.98 -8.72 2.74
C SER A 165 5.60 -8.28 3.20
N THR A 166 5.51 -7.29 4.09
CA THR A 166 4.22 -6.77 4.59
C THR A 166 3.40 -6.12 3.48
N ALA A 167 4.02 -5.28 2.66
CA ALA A 167 3.36 -4.62 1.55
C ALA A 167 2.91 -5.62 0.47
N MET A 168 3.78 -6.56 0.09
CA MET A 168 3.51 -7.54 -0.97
C MET A 168 2.43 -8.56 -0.60
N THR A 169 2.32 -8.91 0.68
CA THR A 169 1.25 -9.79 1.19
C THR A 169 -0.09 -9.07 1.37
N THR A 170 -0.11 -7.74 1.32
CA THR A 170 -1.34 -6.94 1.42
C THR A 170 -1.94 -6.75 0.03
N HIS A 171 -2.97 -7.53 -0.33
CA HIS A 171 -3.61 -7.55 -1.66
C HIS A 171 -3.77 -6.17 -2.33
N THR A 172 -4.34 -5.18 -1.64
CA THR A 172 -4.63 -3.85 -2.22
C THR A 172 -3.51 -2.82 -2.08
N HIS A 173 -2.46 -3.12 -1.31
CA HIS A 173 -1.42 -2.15 -0.94
C HIS A 173 -0.01 -2.59 -1.37
N GLN A 174 0.11 -3.53 -2.30
CA GLN A 174 1.39 -3.95 -2.88
C GLN A 174 2.17 -2.77 -3.49
N TRP A 175 1.47 -1.72 -3.92
CA TRP A 175 2.05 -0.47 -4.40
C TRP A 175 2.99 0.20 -3.38
N LEU A 176 2.81 -0.05 -2.08
CA LEU A 176 3.72 0.43 -1.04
C LEU A 176 5.14 -0.12 -1.22
N ALA A 177 5.29 -1.37 -1.67
CA ALA A 177 6.61 -1.93 -1.99
C ALA A 177 7.08 -1.46 -3.37
N THR A 178 6.24 -1.59 -4.39
CA THR A 178 6.64 -1.35 -5.79
C THR A 178 6.92 0.12 -6.12
N TRP A 179 6.46 1.08 -5.31
CA TRP A 179 6.85 2.48 -5.47
C TRP A 179 8.32 2.71 -5.08
N PHE A 180 8.79 2.05 -4.01
CA PHE A 180 10.15 2.26 -3.52
C PHE A 180 11.14 1.25 -4.11
N PHE A 181 10.79 -0.03 -4.22
CA PHE A 181 11.73 -1.09 -4.58
C PHE A 181 11.55 -1.58 -6.02
N SER A 182 12.65 -1.96 -6.67
CA SER A 182 12.59 -2.62 -7.98
C SER A 182 11.99 -4.02 -7.85
N GLU A 183 11.42 -4.53 -8.94
CA GLU A 183 10.91 -5.91 -8.99
C GLU A 183 12.00 -6.93 -8.65
N GLU A 184 13.25 -6.67 -9.04
CA GLU A 184 14.40 -7.52 -8.70
C GLU A 184 14.59 -7.63 -7.17
N THR A 185 14.65 -6.50 -6.45
CA THR A 185 14.79 -6.50 -4.98
C THR A 185 13.57 -7.12 -4.29
N ILE A 186 12.37 -6.89 -4.82
CA ILE A 186 11.15 -7.50 -4.28
C ILE A 186 11.22 -9.02 -4.45
N ASN A 187 11.57 -9.51 -5.64
CA ASN A 187 11.69 -10.93 -5.92
C ASN A 187 12.81 -11.60 -5.11
N GLU A 188 13.92 -10.91 -4.88
CA GLU A 188 14.98 -11.37 -3.98
C GLU A 188 14.47 -11.61 -2.55
N VAL A 189 13.61 -10.73 -2.03
CA VAL A 189 13.04 -10.86 -0.68
C VAL A 189 11.94 -11.92 -0.63
N MET A 190 10.99 -11.84 -1.55
CA MET A 190 9.86 -12.78 -1.65
C MET A 190 10.34 -14.21 -1.88
N GLY A 191 11.52 -14.36 -2.46
CA GLY A 191 12.15 -15.63 -2.77
C GLY A 191 11.69 -16.17 -4.10
N LYS A 192 12.55 -17.01 -4.68
CA LYS A 192 12.27 -17.66 -5.96
C LYS A 192 11.78 -19.08 -5.72
N VAL A 193 10.75 -19.45 -6.46
CA VAL A 193 10.34 -20.85 -6.61
C VAL A 193 11.19 -21.47 -7.72
N PRO A 194 11.96 -22.54 -7.44
CA PRO A 194 12.72 -23.24 -8.46
C PRO A 194 11.82 -23.76 -9.59
N GLU A 195 12.31 -23.75 -10.83
CA GLU A 195 11.57 -24.29 -11.99
C GLU A 195 11.27 -25.79 -11.86
N ASP A 196 12.10 -26.52 -11.10
CA ASP A 196 11.95 -27.96 -10.84
C ASP A 196 11.10 -28.27 -9.61
N PHE A 197 10.46 -27.27 -8.99
CA PHE A 197 9.54 -27.48 -7.89
C PHE A 197 8.30 -28.25 -8.35
N LYS A 198 7.98 -29.34 -7.66
CA LYS A 198 6.81 -30.15 -7.95
C LYS A 198 5.59 -29.60 -7.22
N GLU A 199 4.46 -29.51 -7.93
CA GLU A 199 3.19 -29.10 -7.33
C GLU A 199 2.61 -30.16 -6.38
N ASN A 200 2.75 -31.43 -6.75
CA ASN A 200 2.09 -32.56 -6.07
C ASN A 200 3.10 -33.59 -5.57
N SER A 201 2.92 -34.03 -4.33
CA SER A 201 3.72 -35.08 -3.72
C SER A 201 3.39 -36.45 -4.32
N GLU A 202 4.38 -37.34 -4.28
CA GLU A 202 4.24 -38.75 -4.59
C GLU A 202 4.14 -39.56 -3.28
N SER A 203 3.44 -40.69 -3.31
CA SER A 203 3.45 -41.63 -2.19
C SER A 203 4.85 -42.20 -1.99
N ILE A 204 5.20 -42.48 -0.74
CA ILE A 204 6.51 -42.99 -0.35
C ILE A 204 6.37 -44.38 0.26
N ASN A 205 7.37 -45.23 0.04
CA ASN A 205 7.44 -46.54 0.69
C ASN A 205 8.41 -46.42 1.86
N PHE A 206 7.91 -46.62 3.07
CA PHE A 206 8.71 -46.61 4.29
C PHE A 206 8.34 -47.77 5.20
N TYR A 207 9.21 -48.02 6.16
CA TYR A 207 9.01 -48.99 7.23
C TYR A 207 9.21 -48.26 8.55
N VAL A 208 8.25 -48.38 9.45
CA VAL A 208 8.31 -47.79 10.79
C VAL A 208 9.27 -48.64 11.63
N GLU A 209 10.43 -48.07 11.96
CA GLU A 209 11.49 -48.73 12.74
C GLU A 209 11.24 -48.64 14.25
N GLU A 210 10.69 -47.52 14.68
CA GLU A 210 10.52 -47.14 16.09
C GLU A 210 9.13 -46.57 16.31
N ASP A 211 8.70 -46.52 17.58
CA ASP A 211 7.42 -45.96 17.98
C ASP A 211 7.61 -44.97 19.14
N THR A 212 8.21 -43.83 18.83
CA THR A 212 8.64 -42.78 19.75
C THR A 212 8.03 -41.44 19.40
N ILE A 213 7.83 -40.62 20.44
CA ILE A 213 7.41 -39.24 20.34
C ILE A 213 8.44 -38.40 21.11
N GLU A 214 9.13 -37.49 20.42
CA GLU A 214 10.25 -36.72 20.99
C GLU A 214 10.09 -35.23 20.74
N VAL A 215 10.35 -34.40 21.75
CA VAL A 215 10.31 -32.93 21.64
C VAL A 215 11.73 -32.37 21.63
N PHE A 216 12.04 -31.57 20.62
CA PHE A 216 13.31 -30.87 20.46
C PHE A 216 13.12 -29.35 20.57
N ASP A 217 14.10 -28.70 21.18
CA ASP A 217 14.23 -27.24 21.11
C ASP A 217 14.82 -26.83 19.76
N VAL A 218 14.18 -25.87 19.09
CA VAL A 218 14.70 -25.26 17.87
C VAL A 218 14.87 -23.77 18.07
N SER A 219 16.01 -23.24 17.64
CA SER A 219 16.30 -21.82 17.79
C SER A 219 17.17 -21.31 16.65
N GLY A 220 17.05 -20.02 16.38
CA GLY A 220 17.84 -19.29 15.41
C GLY A 220 18.01 -17.85 15.86
N THR A 221 18.57 -17.02 14.98
CA THR A 221 18.88 -15.62 15.33
C THR A 221 17.65 -14.81 15.75
N THR A 222 16.48 -15.11 15.18
CA THR A 222 15.26 -14.33 15.40
C THR A 222 14.12 -15.14 16.02
N TYR A 223 14.31 -16.44 16.22
CA TYR A 223 13.25 -17.35 16.61
C TYR A 223 13.67 -18.36 17.68
N SER A 224 12.68 -18.75 18.48
CA SER A 224 12.72 -19.89 19.39
C SER A 224 11.44 -20.70 19.19
N GLY A 225 11.50 -22.01 19.35
CA GLY A 225 10.33 -22.87 19.19
C GLY A 225 10.62 -24.32 19.56
N LYS A 226 9.68 -25.19 19.19
CA LYS A 226 9.72 -26.62 19.45
C LYS A 226 9.46 -27.40 18.17
N LEU A 227 10.11 -28.55 18.06
CA LEU A 227 9.83 -29.56 17.04
C LEU A 227 9.43 -30.86 17.75
N LEU A 228 8.25 -31.36 17.44
CA LEU A 228 7.80 -32.68 17.87
C LEU A 228 8.06 -33.66 16.72
N LYS A 229 8.82 -34.72 16.99
CA LYS A 229 9.13 -35.80 16.06
C LYS A 229 8.34 -37.04 16.48
N ILE A 230 7.62 -37.63 15.53
CA ILE A 230 6.80 -38.82 15.72
C ILE A 230 7.30 -39.87 14.73
N SER A 231 7.86 -40.98 15.21
CA SER A 231 8.43 -41.99 14.32
C SER A 231 7.38 -42.80 13.56
N ASN A 232 6.18 -42.94 14.14
CA ASN A 232 5.07 -43.68 13.58
C ASN A 232 3.94 -42.74 13.08
N PRO A 233 3.79 -42.54 11.77
CA PRO A 233 2.82 -41.59 11.21
C PRO A 233 1.36 -42.00 11.41
N SER A 234 1.07 -43.29 11.62
CA SER A 234 -0.28 -43.79 11.90
C SER A 234 -0.91 -43.21 13.17
N LYS A 235 -0.09 -42.64 14.07
CA LYS A 235 -0.55 -41.98 15.30
C LYS A 235 -1.07 -40.56 15.07
N VAL A 236 -0.93 -40.02 13.86
CA VAL A 236 -1.23 -38.62 13.54
C VAL A 236 -2.54 -38.51 12.79
N GLU A 237 -3.48 -37.74 13.35
CA GLU A 237 -4.79 -37.50 12.73
C GLU A 237 -5.22 -36.04 12.88
N ILE A 238 -6.22 -35.63 12.10
CA ILE A 238 -6.96 -34.41 12.39
C ILE A 238 -7.99 -34.67 13.48
N ALA A 239 -8.07 -33.77 14.45
CA ALA A 239 -9.19 -33.67 15.37
C ALA A 239 -9.96 -32.37 15.12
N ILE A 240 -11.28 -32.43 15.28
CA ILE A 240 -12.18 -31.27 15.14
C ILE A 240 -12.69 -30.82 16.51
N SER A 241 -13.05 -29.53 16.60
CA SER A 241 -13.76 -29.00 17.77
C SER A 241 -15.03 -29.81 18.05
N SER A 242 -15.29 -30.14 19.31
CA SER A 242 -16.54 -30.76 19.76
C SER A 242 -17.77 -29.89 19.48
N GLN A 243 -17.55 -28.59 19.22
CA GLN A 243 -18.56 -27.59 18.89
C GLN A 243 -18.38 -27.08 17.44
N TYR A 244 -17.80 -27.89 16.56
CA TYR A 244 -17.61 -27.58 15.14
C TYR A 244 -18.87 -26.98 14.49
N GLY A 245 -18.68 -25.93 13.68
CA GLY A 245 -19.77 -25.14 13.09
C GLY A 245 -20.38 -24.07 14.01
N THR A 246 -20.02 -24.03 15.30
CA THR A 246 -20.48 -22.98 16.23
C THR A 246 -19.34 -22.21 16.88
N ILE A 247 -18.37 -22.90 17.47
CA ILE A 247 -17.16 -22.32 18.08
C ILE A 247 -16.03 -23.35 18.08
N GLY A 248 -14.81 -22.87 17.91
CA GLY A 248 -13.61 -23.66 18.07
C GLY A 248 -13.29 -23.95 19.53
N GLU A 249 -12.22 -24.69 19.76
CA GLU A 249 -11.73 -25.03 21.09
C GLU A 249 -10.24 -24.69 21.23
N PHE A 250 -9.78 -24.54 22.46
CA PHE A 250 -8.33 -24.45 22.70
C PHE A 250 -7.67 -25.78 22.35
N LEU A 251 -6.43 -25.74 21.83
CA LEU A 251 -5.69 -26.94 21.42
C LEU A 251 -5.68 -28.02 22.51
N GLN A 252 -5.35 -27.64 23.75
CA GLN A 252 -5.35 -28.55 24.89
C GLN A 252 -6.68 -29.30 25.01
N LYS A 253 -7.81 -28.61 24.84
CA LYS A 253 -9.13 -29.21 24.99
C LYS A 253 -9.45 -30.16 23.83
N ILE A 254 -9.02 -29.82 22.61
CA ILE A 254 -9.14 -30.71 21.46
C ILE A 254 -8.34 -32.00 21.71
N VAL A 255 -7.09 -31.89 22.15
CA VAL A 255 -6.23 -33.05 22.46
C VAL A 255 -6.85 -33.92 23.57
N GLU A 256 -7.23 -33.32 24.70
CA GLU A 256 -7.84 -34.02 25.83
C GLU A 256 -9.16 -34.72 25.46
N ASN A 257 -10.04 -34.06 24.71
CA ASN A 257 -11.33 -34.62 24.31
C ASN A 257 -11.18 -35.84 23.38
N ASN A 258 -10.08 -35.92 22.63
CA ASN A 258 -9.80 -37.03 21.74
C ASN A 258 -8.95 -38.13 22.41
N ASN A 259 -8.53 -37.97 23.68
CA ASN A 259 -7.59 -38.87 24.36
C ASN A 259 -6.23 -38.98 23.62
N ALA A 260 -5.79 -37.88 23.00
CA ALA A 260 -4.48 -37.77 22.38
C ALA A 260 -3.43 -37.26 23.39
N VAL A 261 -2.15 -37.48 23.10
CA VAL A 261 -1.02 -37.07 23.97
C VAL A 261 -0.35 -35.78 23.51
N ALA A 262 -0.47 -35.43 22.22
CA ALA A 262 0.12 -34.24 21.64
C ALA A 262 -0.79 -33.56 20.63
N GLY A 263 -0.47 -32.33 20.27
CA GLY A 263 -1.03 -31.69 19.09
C GLY A 263 -0.42 -30.34 18.73
N ILE A 264 -0.76 -29.88 17.52
CA ILE A 264 -0.49 -28.54 16.99
C ILE A 264 -1.74 -28.02 16.27
N ASN A 265 -1.82 -26.72 16.03
CA ASN A 265 -2.94 -26.16 15.26
C ASN A 265 -3.00 -26.66 13.81
N GLY A 266 -4.20 -26.64 13.22
CA GLY A 266 -4.46 -27.01 11.82
C GLY A 266 -4.44 -25.81 10.86
N SER A 267 -5.38 -25.79 9.91
CA SER A 267 -5.54 -24.70 8.92
C SER A 267 -6.02 -23.39 9.55
N GLY A 268 -6.02 -22.35 8.71
CA GLY A 268 -6.63 -21.07 9.05
C GLY A 268 -8.13 -21.20 9.28
N PHE A 269 -8.76 -20.14 9.74
CA PHE A 269 -10.21 -20.12 9.96
C PHE A 269 -10.81 -18.76 9.67
N VAL A 270 -12.12 -18.75 9.41
CA VAL A 270 -12.83 -17.51 9.09
C VAL A 270 -12.85 -16.61 10.32
N ASP A 271 -12.06 -15.56 10.27
CA ASP A 271 -11.84 -14.62 11.36
C ASP A 271 -12.26 -13.20 10.97
N TYR A 272 -13.58 -12.94 10.98
CA TYR A 272 -14.09 -11.59 10.76
C TYR A 272 -13.61 -10.66 11.88
N ASN A 273 -12.73 -9.73 11.52
CA ASN A 273 -12.18 -8.66 12.38
C ASN A 273 -11.39 -9.14 13.61
N GLY A 274 -10.82 -10.34 13.62
CA GLY A 274 -10.01 -10.83 14.76
C GLY A 274 -10.83 -11.34 15.96
N HIS A 275 -12.16 -11.45 15.80
CA HIS A 275 -13.10 -11.95 16.81
C HIS A 275 -13.82 -13.21 16.36
N GLY A 276 -13.36 -13.84 15.29
CA GLY A 276 -13.87 -15.09 14.77
C GLY A 276 -13.83 -16.16 15.85
N LYS A 277 -14.97 -16.82 16.02
CA LYS A 277 -15.13 -17.93 16.97
C LYS A 277 -14.47 -19.22 16.48
N ALA A 278 -13.67 -19.19 15.42
CA ALA A 278 -13.07 -20.39 14.82
C ALA A 278 -14.11 -21.49 14.53
N ALA A 279 -15.30 -21.10 14.08
CA ALA A 279 -16.41 -22.01 13.84
C ALA A 279 -16.19 -22.88 12.58
N TYR A 280 -15.52 -22.31 11.57
CA TYR A 280 -15.23 -22.94 10.29
C TYR A 280 -13.79 -22.69 9.87
N PRO A 281 -13.11 -23.70 9.28
CA PRO A 281 -11.79 -23.54 8.72
C PRO A 281 -11.82 -22.65 7.47
N VAL A 282 -10.64 -22.19 7.06
CA VAL A 282 -10.35 -21.72 5.71
C VAL A 282 -9.83 -22.91 4.94
N GLY A 283 -10.35 -23.07 3.72
CA GLY A 283 -9.99 -24.17 2.84
C GLY A 283 -10.67 -25.49 3.18
N ILE A 284 -10.27 -26.53 2.47
CA ILE A 284 -10.82 -27.87 2.64
C ILE A 284 -10.49 -28.46 4.02
N LEU A 285 -11.43 -29.24 4.57
CA LEU A 285 -11.24 -30.04 5.78
C LEU A 285 -11.75 -31.46 5.51
N ILE A 286 -10.85 -32.42 5.66
CA ILE A 286 -11.12 -33.85 5.51
C ILE A 286 -10.73 -34.55 6.80
N LYS A 287 -11.61 -35.41 7.32
CA LYS A 287 -11.38 -36.26 8.49
C LYS A 287 -11.99 -37.62 8.23
N ASP A 288 -11.23 -38.69 8.45
CA ASP A 288 -11.66 -40.08 8.26
C ASP A 288 -12.21 -40.36 6.84
N GLY A 289 -11.65 -39.69 5.84
CA GLY A 289 -12.11 -39.74 4.44
C GLY A 289 -13.39 -38.95 4.16
N GLU A 290 -14.00 -38.33 5.16
CA GLU A 290 -15.18 -37.48 5.03
C GLU A 290 -14.79 -36.02 4.79
N PHE A 291 -15.38 -35.42 3.75
CA PHE A 291 -15.16 -34.03 3.36
C PHE A 291 -16.05 -33.08 4.18
N LEU A 292 -15.63 -32.77 5.41
CA LEU A 292 -16.40 -31.97 6.38
C LEU A 292 -16.58 -30.51 5.97
N PHE A 293 -15.64 -29.94 5.21
CA PHE A 293 -15.77 -28.61 4.61
C PHE A 293 -15.11 -28.59 3.24
N VAL A 294 -15.82 -28.07 2.24
CA VAL A 294 -15.34 -27.95 0.87
C VAL A 294 -15.65 -26.53 0.39
N PRO A 295 -14.64 -25.69 0.11
CA PRO A 295 -14.88 -24.37 -0.46
C PRO A 295 -15.38 -24.47 -1.90
N ASP A 296 -16.02 -23.42 -2.41
CA ASP A 296 -16.43 -23.32 -3.82
C ASP A 296 -15.19 -23.07 -4.71
N ALA A 297 -14.45 -24.15 -4.97
CA ALA A 297 -13.24 -24.18 -5.78
C ALA A 297 -13.19 -25.46 -6.61
N LYS A 298 -12.47 -25.41 -7.74
CA LYS A 298 -12.27 -26.58 -8.62
C LYS A 298 -11.14 -27.49 -8.16
N GLU A 299 -10.14 -26.89 -7.52
CA GLU A 299 -8.92 -27.51 -7.03
C GLU A 299 -8.67 -27.00 -5.61
N PHE A 300 -8.00 -27.82 -4.82
CA PHE A 300 -7.74 -27.58 -3.41
C PHE A 300 -6.27 -27.82 -3.13
N ASP A 301 -5.61 -26.83 -2.52
CA ASP A 301 -4.33 -27.06 -1.87
C ASP A 301 -4.57 -27.87 -0.60
N ILE A 302 -3.81 -28.96 -0.41
CA ILE A 302 -3.88 -29.80 0.78
C ILE A 302 -2.50 -30.08 1.37
N VAL A 303 -2.51 -30.26 2.69
CA VAL A 303 -1.55 -31.05 3.43
C VAL A 303 -2.33 -32.05 4.28
N GLY A 304 -2.04 -33.34 4.11
CA GLY A 304 -2.84 -34.40 4.72
C GLY A 304 -2.22 -35.78 4.63
N PHE A 305 -2.79 -36.76 5.33
CA PHE A 305 -2.36 -38.15 5.28
C PHE A 305 -3.35 -38.99 4.46
N ASP A 306 -2.82 -39.87 3.61
CA ASP A 306 -3.61 -40.93 2.97
C ASP A 306 -3.82 -42.13 3.91
N GLU A 307 -4.60 -43.11 3.47
CA GLU A 307 -4.82 -44.37 4.21
C GLU A 307 -3.53 -45.18 4.47
N ALA A 308 -2.43 -44.86 3.78
CA ALA A 308 -1.12 -45.50 3.93
C ALA A 308 -0.13 -44.61 4.71
N ASP A 309 -0.64 -43.60 5.42
CA ASP A 309 0.14 -42.70 6.27
C ASP A 309 1.21 -41.86 5.53
N ASN A 310 1.05 -41.66 4.22
CA ASN A 310 1.88 -40.73 3.46
C ASN A 310 1.38 -39.30 3.65
N LEU A 311 2.28 -38.37 3.99
CA LEU A 311 1.98 -36.95 3.99
C LEU A 311 1.92 -36.44 2.54
N ILE A 312 0.69 -36.27 2.07
CA ILE A 312 0.33 -35.71 0.77
C ILE A 312 0.32 -34.18 0.85
N VAL A 313 1.09 -33.53 -0.02
CA VAL A 313 1.18 -32.07 -0.16
C VAL A 313 1.01 -31.70 -1.63
N GLY A 314 0.04 -30.85 -1.94
CA GLY A 314 -0.12 -30.36 -3.31
C GLY A 314 -1.50 -29.83 -3.63
N THR A 315 -1.77 -29.64 -4.92
CA THR A 315 -3.03 -29.13 -5.46
C THR A 315 -3.77 -30.23 -6.20
N TYR A 316 -5.00 -30.54 -5.77
CA TYR A 316 -5.76 -31.67 -6.30
C TYR A 316 -7.23 -31.30 -6.53
N THR A 317 -7.82 -31.93 -7.53
CA THR A 317 -9.27 -31.94 -7.72
C THR A 317 -9.94 -32.90 -6.73
N MET A 318 -11.24 -32.71 -6.50
CA MET A 318 -12.05 -33.62 -5.68
C MET A 318 -11.96 -35.09 -6.13
N ALA A 319 -11.86 -35.35 -7.44
CA ALA A 319 -11.73 -36.71 -7.97
C ALA A 319 -10.38 -37.33 -7.61
N GLN A 320 -9.29 -36.57 -7.74
CA GLN A 320 -7.94 -37.02 -7.39
C GLN A 320 -7.80 -37.29 -5.88
N LEU A 321 -8.39 -36.46 -5.02
CA LEU A 321 -8.37 -36.68 -3.57
C LEU A 321 -9.05 -38.00 -3.17
N LYS A 322 -10.15 -38.35 -3.83
CA LYS A 322 -10.83 -39.65 -3.63
C LYS A 322 -10.00 -40.82 -4.13
N GLU A 323 -9.30 -40.65 -5.25
CA GLU A 323 -8.42 -41.67 -5.82
C GLU A 323 -7.18 -41.92 -4.93
N LEU A 324 -6.62 -40.86 -4.36
CA LEU A 324 -5.53 -40.91 -3.38
C LEU A 324 -5.93 -41.55 -2.05
N LYS A 325 -7.23 -41.73 -1.81
CA LYS A 325 -7.77 -42.19 -0.53
C LYS A 325 -7.25 -41.37 0.65
N ILE A 326 -7.38 -40.05 0.52
CA ILE A 326 -6.97 -39.13 1.58
C ILE A 326 -7.82 -39.39 2.84
N ARG A 327 -7.16 -39.61 3.98
CA ARG A 327 -7.81 -39.86 5.29
C ARG A 327 -8.09 -38.56 5.99
N ASP A 328 -7.04 -37.77 6.22
CA ASP A 328 -7.09 -36.51 6.95
C ASP A 328 -6.41 -35.44 6.13
N ALA A 329 -7.02 -34.26 5.98
CA ALA A 329 -6.36 -33.15 5.29
C ALA A 329 -6.94 -31.79 5.69
N VAL A 330 -6.07 -30.79 5.62
CA VAL A 330 -6.44 -29.38 5.74
C VAL A 330 -5.77 -28.55 4.66
N GLU A 331 -6.29 -27.35 4.37
CA GLU A 331 -5.59 -26.41 3.50
C GLU A 331 -4.29 -25.89 4.17
N PRO A 332 -3.13 -26.02 3.50
CA PRO A 332 -1.89 -25.44 3.99
C PRO A 332 -1.90 -23.93 3.77
N PHE A 333 -1.24 -23.19 4.66
CA PHE A 333 -0.94 -21.79 4.41
C PHE A 333 0.10 -21.63 3.29
N TYR A 334 1.10 -22.53 3.25
CA TYR A 334 2.16 -22.47 2.25
C TYR A 334 2.86 -23.83 2.08
N LYS A 335 2.95 -24.35 0.85
CA LYS A 335 3.77 -25.54 0.53
C LYS A 335 5.26 -25.21 0.72
N LEU A 336 6.04 -26.03 1.43
CA LEU A 336 7.45 -25.76 1.74
C LEU A 336 8.39 -26.69 0.96
N THR A 337 8.19 -27.99 1.07
CA THR A 337 8.99 -29.00 0.35
C THR A 337 8.05 -30.04 -0.23
N VAL A 338 8.27 -30.43 -1.49
CA VAL A 338 7.50 -31.48 -2.17
C VAL A 338 8.47 -32.44 -2.86
N ASN A 339 8.41 -33.72 -2.53
CA ASN A 339 9.31 -34.76 -3.06
C ASN A 339 10.80 -34.40 -2.95
N GLY A 340 11.20 -33.84 -1.81
CA GLY A 340 12.56 -33.39 -1.51
C GLY A 340 12.99 -32.11 -2.25
N LYS A 341 12.07 -31.47 -2.99
CA LYS A 341 12.32 -30.20 -3.69
C LYS A 341 11.78 -29.04 -2.86
N ASN A 342 12.68 -28.13 -2.52
CA ASN A 342 12.37 -26.95 -1.73
C ASN A 342 11.70 -25.88 -2.58
N ARG A 343 10.63 -25.29 -2.07
CA ARG A 343 9.92 -24.19 -2.73
C ARG A 343 10.69 -22.89 -2.67
N ILE A 344 11.50 -22.67 -1.63
CA ILE A 344 12.22 -21.43 -1.42
C ILE A 344 13.71 -21.71 -1.55
N SER A 345 14.31 -21.36 -2.70
CA SER A 345 15.75 -21.48 -2.92
C SER A 345 16.54 -20.25 -2.45
N GLU A 346 15.95 -19.06 -2.61
CA GLU A 346 16.51 -17.76 -2.25
C GLU A 346 15.47 -16.94 -1.48
N GLY A 347 15.91 -15.88 -0.78
CA GLY A 347 15.01 -14.96 -0.08
C GLY A 347 14.47 -15.48 1.26
N ASN A 348 13.38 -14.88 1.73
CA ASN A 348 12.73 -15.23 3.01
C ASN A 348 11.37 -15.93 2.85
N GLY A 349 10.91 -16.12 1.60
CA GLY A 349 9.61 -16.70 1.27
C GLY A 349 8.43 -15.73 1.35
N GLY A 350 8.68 -14.43 1.59
CA GLY A 350 7.73 -13.35 1.35
C GLY A 350 6.74 -13.00 2.46
N TYR A 351 6.70 -13.77 3.55
CA TYR A 351 5.73 -13.56 4.64
C TYR A 351 6.32 -12.93 5.91
N GLY A 352 7.58 -12.48 5.88
CA GLY A 352 8.24 -11.85 7.03
C GLY A 352 8.41 -12.76 8.26
N LEU A 353 8.78 -12.17 9.39
CA LEU A 353 8.95 -12.88 10.67
C LEU A 353 7.64 -12.93 11.46
N HIS A 354 7.14 -14.14 11.70
CA HIS A 354 5.95 -14.37 12.52
C HIS A 354 6.08 -15.66 13.33
N PRO A 355 5.24 -15.87 14.35
CA PRO A 355 5.01 -17.21 14.88
C PRO A 355 4.51 -18.11 13.75
N ARG A 356 5.05 -19.31 13.62
CA ARG A 356 4.76 -20.24 12.53
C ARG A 356 4.43 -21.62 13.07
N THR A 357 3.60 -22.33 12.32
CA THR A 357 3.37 -23.75 12.50
C THR A 357 3.59 -24.44 11.17
N ALA A 358 4.24 -25.60 11.16
CA ALA A 358 4.44 -26.39 9.96
C ALA A 358 4.45 -27.88 10.28
N ILE A 359 4.10 -28.69 9.30
CA ILE A 359 4.14 -30.15 9.38
C ILE A 359 4.95 -30.70 8.20
N GLY A 360 5.70 -31.77 8.43
CA GLY A 360 6.47 -32.45 7.40
C GLY A 360 6.61 -33.95 7.67
N GLN A 361 7.07 -34.68 6.67
CA GLN A 361 7.35 -36.10 6.78
C GLN A 361 8.69 -36.43 6.13
N THR A 362 9.49 -37.27 6.79
CA THR A 362 10.77 -37.76 6.27
C THR A 362 10.59 -38.94 5.32
N ALA A 363 11.62 -39.30 4.56
CA ALA A 363 11.59 -40.49 3.70
C ALA A 363 11.42 -41.81 4.48
N LYS A 364 11.62 -41.79 5.80
CA LYS A 364 11.39 -42.92 6.70
C LYS A 364 9.96 -42.99 7.25
N GLY A 365 9.09 -42.04 6.88
CA GLY A 365 7.72 -41.96 7.39
C GLY A 365 7.58 -41.15 8.69
N GLU A 366 8.67 -40.71 9.30
CA GLU A 366 8.63 -39.92 10.55
C GLU A 366 7.93 -38.58 10.31
N VAL A 367 6.97 -38.22 11.16
CA VAL A 367 6.25 -36.95 11.11
C VAL A 367 6.97 -35.92 11.97
N LEU A 368 7.05 -34.71 11.43
CA LEU A 368 7.69 -33.56 12.05
C LEU A 368 6.65 -32.45 12.21
N MET A 369 6.40 -32.03 13.45
CA MET A 369 5.48 -30.96 13.81
C MET A 369 6.28 -29.80 14.41
N LEU A 370 6.40 -28.71 13.65
CA LEU A 370 7.18 -27.53 14.02
C LEU A 370 6.27 -26.41 14.51
N VAL A 371 6.56 -25.84 15.68
CA VAL A 371 5.93 -24.60 16.15
C VAL A 371 7.01 -23.62 16.59
N ILE A 372 6.98 -22.43 16.00
CA ILE A 372 7.88 -21.32 16.29
C ILE A 372 7.09 -20.21 17.01
N ASP A 373 7.60 -19.78 18.17
CA ASP A 373 7.09 -18.61 18.87
C ASP A 373 7.37 -17.33 18.08
N GLY A 374 6.66 -16.25 18.36
CA GLY A 374 6.94 -14.97 17.69
C GLY A 374 6.19 -13.80 18.29
N ARG A 375 6.48 -12.59 17.82
CA ARG A 375 5.91 -11.31 18.30
C ARG A 375 6.15 -11.08 19.80
N GLN A 376 7.23 -11.64 20.34
CA GLN A 376 7.58 -11.54 21.75
C GLN A 376 8.97 -10.91 21.86
N PRO A 377 9.06 -9.59 22.10
CA PRO A 377 10.32 -8.90 22.27
C PRO A 377 11.19 -9.61 23.32
N LEU A 378 12.47 -9.83 23.00
CA LEU A 378 13.48 -10.50 23.83
C LEU A 378 13.36 -12.03 23.97
N HIS A 379 12.33 -12.67 23.41
CA HIS A 379 12.21 -14.14 23.38
C HIS A 379 12.26 -14.68 21.96
N SER A 380 11.26 -14.33 21.15
CA SER A 380 11.15 -14.77 19.76
C SER A 380 10.45 -13.70 18.94
N VAL A 381 11.13 -13.17 17.94
CA VAL A 381 10.53 -12.24 16.97
C VAL A 381 9.66 -13.03 16.00
N GLY A 382 10.13 -14.22 15.59
CA GLY A 382 9.46 -15.13 14.69
C GLY A 382 10.39 -15.66 13.62
N ALA A 383 9.85 -16.55 12.79
CA ALA A 383 10.55 -17.19 11.68
C ALA A 383 9.93 -16.78 10.33
N THR A 384 10.78 -16.80 9.31
CA THR A 384 10.39 -16.71 7.90
C THR A 384 9.82 -18.05 7.42
N MET A 385 9.22 -18.08 6.22
CA MET A 385 8.85 -19.37 5.62
C MET A 385 10.08 -20.21 5.29
N LYS A 386 11.17 -19.55 4.86
CA LYS A 386 12.42 -20.24 4.56
C LYS A 386 13.02 -20.89 5.81
N ASP A 387 12.99 -20.22 6.96
CA ASP A 387 13.45 -20.81 8.22
C ASP A 387 12.68 -22.10 8.55
N CYS A 388 11.35 -22.10 8.38
CA CYS A 388 10.53 -23.29 8.62
C CYS A 388 10.89 -24.43 7.68
N GLN A 389 11.07 -24.12 6.39
CA GLN A 389 11.51 -25.09 5.38
C GLN A 389 12.88 -25.67 5.74
N ASP A 390 13.86 -24.81 6.03
CA ASP A 390 15.24 -25.22 6.31
C ASP A 390 15.31 -26.07 7.58
N ILE A 391 14.54 -25.74 8.63
CA ILE A 391 14.43 -26.58 9.84
C ILE A 391 13.88 -27.95 9.47
N LEU A 392 12.72 -28.05 8.85
CA LEU A 392 12.10 -29.34 8.52
C LEU A 392 13.01 -30.19 7.60
N VAL A 393 13.64 -29.57 6.60
CA VAL A 393 14.62 -30.23 5.72
C VAL A 393 15.85 -30.71 6.49
N SER A 394 16.34 -29.95 7.47
CA SER A 394 17.47 -30.37 8.31
C SER A 394 17.15 -31.60 9.16
N TYR A 395 15.87 -31.82 9.48
CA TYR A 395 15.36 -33.03 10.11
C TYR A 395 14.92 -34.12 9.11
N GLY A 396 15.18 -33.92 7.81
CA GLY A 396 14.99 -34.91 6.76
C GLY A 396 13.62 -34.88 6.07
N ALA A 397 12.81 -33.83 6.25
CA ALA A 397 11.53 -33.71 5.57
C ALA A 397 11.68 -33.72 4.05
N ILE A 398 10.93 -34.59 3.39
CA ILE A 398 10.81 -34.64 1.92
C ILE A 398 9.47 -34.06 1.44
N ASN A 399 8.45 -34.10 2.28
CA ASN A 399 7.19 -33.38 2.07
C ASN A 399 6.94 -32.50 3.29
N SER A 400 6.58 -31.23 3.09
CA SER A 400 6.21 -30.33 4.19
C SER A 400 5.40 -29.13 3.74
N ALA A 401 4.59 -28.61 4.65
CA ALA A 401 3.82 -27.40 4.46
C ALA A 401 3.66 -26.61 5.77
N ALA A 402 3.58 -25.29 5.65
CA ALA A 402 3.17 -24.40 6.72
C ALA A 402 1.65 -24.45 6.91
N LEU A 403 1.23 -24.44 8.16
CA LEU A 403 -0.16 -24.39 8.62
C LEU A 403 -0.52 -22.96 9.05
N ASP A 404 -1.65 -22.77 9.73
CA ASP A 404 -1.98 -21.45 10.29
C ASP A 404 -0.91 -20.98 11.28
N GLY A 405 -0.62 -19.69 11.23
CA GLY A 405 0.45 -19.06 11.97
C GLY A 405 -0.04 -18.06 13.02
N GLY A 406 0.87 -17.16 13.42
CA GLY A 406 0.51 -16.01 14.24
C GLY A 406 -0.01 -16.40 15.62
N SER A 407 -1.20 -15.95 15.99
CA SER A 407 -1.81 -16.28 17.29
C SER A 407 -2.32 -17.71 17.37
N SER A 408 -2.40 -18.42 16.25
CA SER A 408 -2.82 -19.82 16.19
C SER A 408 -1.68 -20.79 16.48
N SER A 409 -0.41 -20.36 16.34
CA SER A 409 0.77 -21.19 16.57
C SER A 409 0.91 -21.63 18.03
N ILE A 410 0.72 -22.92 18.27
CA ILE A 410 0.76 -23.53 19.61
C ILE A 410 1.03 -25.03 19.52
N MET A 411 1.77 -25.56 20.50
CA MET A 411 2.07 -26.99 20.66
C MET A 411 1.68 -27.43 22.07
N TYR A 412 1.02 -28.58 22.15
CA TYR A 412 0.72 -29.27 23.40
C TYR A 412 1.36 -30.66 23.37
N TYR A 413 1.93 -31.08 24.50
CA TYR A 413 2.48 -32.42 24.68
C TYR A 413 2.41 -32.80 26.17
N GLU A 414 1.89 -34.01 26.47
CA GLU A 414 1.88 -34.63 27.80
C GLU A 414 1.40 -33.71 28.94
N GLY A 415 0.21 -33.13 28.82
CA GLY A 415 -0.36 -32.31 29.90
C GLY A 415 0.07 -30.85 29.91
N ALA A 416 0.98 -30.45 29.02
CA ALA A 416 1.55 -29.10 29.02
C ALA A 416 1.64 -28.45 27.64
N ILE A 417 1.42 -27.14 27.61
CA ILE A 417 1.74 -26.30 26.47
C ILE A 417 3.27 -26.14 26.41
N GLN A 418 3.86 -26.50 25.26
CA GLN A 418 5.30 -26.54 25.05
C GLN A 418 5.88 -25.23 24.49
N THR A 419 5.01 -24.35 23.99
CA THR A 419 5.37 -23.10 23.30
C THR A 419 4.70 -21.89 23.97
N LYS A 420 5.01 -20.69 23.49
CA LYS A 420 4.45 -19.45 24.04
C LYS A 420 3.57 -18.74 22.99
N PRO A 421 2.24 -18.82 23.11
CA PRO A 421 1.33 -18.17 22.17
C PRO A 421 1.52 -16.65 22.08
N SER A 422 1.36 -16.10 20.87
CA SER A 422 1.62 -14.67 20.61
C SER A 422 0.50 -13.72 21.04
N ASN A 423 -0.67 -14.25 21.41
CA ASN A 423 -1.83 -13.47 21.85
C ASN A 423 -1.81 -13.11 23.36
N GLY A 424 -0.73 -13.44 24.07
CA GLY A 424 -0.55 -13.13 25.48
C GLY A 424 -1.32 -14.04 26.45
N THR A 425 -1.93 -15.12 25.96
CA THR A 425 -2.56 -16.16 26.80
C THR A 425 -1.64 -17.37 26.93
N THR A 426 -1.88 -18.20 27.94
CA THR A 426 -1.17 -19.48 28.11
C THR A 426 -1.73 -20.58 27.20
N TYR A 427 -3.01 -20.52 26.84
CA TYR A 427 -3.74 -21.61 26.17
C TYR A 427 -3.93 -21.38 24.65
N GLY A 428 -3.42 -20.28 24.11
CA GLY A 428 -3.61 -19.90 22.71
C GLY A 428 -4.99 -19.31 22.46
N ARG A 429 -5.58 -19.68 21.32
CA ARG A 429 -6.88 -19.19 20.84
C ARG A 429 -7.77 -20.37 20.41
N TYR A 430 -9.03 -20.07 20.09
CA TYR A 430 -9.94 -21.05 19.51
C TYR A 430 -9.47 -21.51 18.14
N LEU A 431 -9.55 -22.82 17.90
CA LEU A 431 -9.20 -23.49 16.65
C LEU A 431 -10.39 -24.37 16.21
N PRO A 432 -10.72 -24.42 14.89
CA PRO A 432 -11.77 -25.32 14.41
C PRO A 432 -11.31 -26.79 14.39
N SER A 433 -10.02 -27.00 14.18
CA SER A 433 -9.36 -28.29 14.06
C SER A 433 -7.89 -28.19 14.49
N ALA A 434 -7.30 -29.34 14.80
CA ALA A 434 -5.90 -29.49 15.17
C ALA A 434 -5.36 -30.81 14.63
N TRP A 435 -4.04 -30.87 14.40
CA TRP A 435 -3.35 -32.14 14.26
C TRP A 435 -3.08 -32.68 15.65
N VAL A 436 -3.48 -33.92 15.91
CA VAL A 436 -3.29 -34.61 17.20
C VAL A 436 -2.47 -35.87 17.03
N VAL A 437 -1.80 -36.28 18.09
CA VAL A 437 -0.96 -37.48 18.13
C VAL A 437 -1.44 -38.40 19.25
N TYR A 438 -1.71 -39.66 18.92
CA TYR A 438 -2.11 -40.70 19.86
C TYR A 438 -0.91 -41.46 20.44
N GLU A 439 -1.16 -42.20 21.52
CA GLU A 439 -0.15 -42.95 22.28
C GLU A 439 0.29 -44.24 21.59
#